data_AF-A0A2J7QGE2-F1
#
_entry.id   AF-A0A2J7QGE2-F1
#
_cell.length_a   1.000
_cell.length_b   1.000
_cell.length_c   1.000
_cell.angle_alpha   90.00
_cell.angle_beta   90.00
_cell.angle_gamma   90.00
#
_symmetry.space_group_name_H-M   'P 1'
#
loop_
_entity.id
_entity.type
_entity.pdbx_description
1 polymer ?
#
loop_
_entity_poly.entity_id
_entity_poly.type
_entity_poly.pdbx_seq_one_letter_code
_entity_poly.pdbx_strand_id
1 'polypeptide(L)'
;MEAIAVVICLISNSGLQQRRLVRRNRIPKTTPGDFWHWKDFNIGIDVTVYGVVYHIVDCDSFTREYLHSQGIVMNDPEEIPPDPYTSLTQLKIKPHSHETKVADDKFKRFLEYDGKVLRFFAVYEDPDSKGRELRPHIIYYYLADDTVEVQDYYRKNNGRDPFPLLLRKMKLPKDWKALSVDFPSVAMEVLERKATSYYTAKDFLVGEIIFILGRRFLIYDADEFTRKYFKEILNITQKDAIDVSKKMPPPLVAPVPPYFGFGSPEDSLQSSLTVTTLKPPKKNVVQYVVNIGKHLRYEAVMDWVHPEDKDRKFMFSYSLSDCSITITEIPQHNSGFVQRTYLRSTRIPKPGTNWDDPQYYSPDDFAIGKFTTLIQWADALNQ
;
A
#
# COMPACT_ATOMS: atom_id res chain seq x y z
N MET A 1 -100.19 -1.66 -5.18
CA MET A 1 -100.23 -0.44 -4.33
C MET A 1 -98.92 0.30 -4.51
N GLU A 2 -99.00 1.54 -4.98
CA GLU A 2 -97.82 2.42 -5.10
C GLU A 2 -97.44 2.92 -3.71
N ALA A 3 -96.19 2.71 -3.30
CA ALA A 3 -95.69 3.11 -1.99
C ALA A 3 -94.22 3.49 -2.11
N ILE A 4 -93.84 4.57 -1.42
CA ILE A 4 -92.50 5.16 -1.49
C ILE A 4 -91.79 4.93 -0.17
N ALA A 5 -90.50 4.63 -0.24
CA ALA A 5 -89.61 4.53 0.91
C ALA A 5 -88.32 5.30 0.61
N VAL A 6 -87.79 6.01 1.62
CA VAL A 6 -86.55 6.76 1.51
C VAL A 6 -85.58 6.24 2.56
N VAL A 7 -84.35 5.92 2.15
CA VAL A 7 -83.31 5.33 2.99
C VAL A 7 -82.02 6.12 2.81
N ILE A 8 -81.27 6.34 3.90
CA ILE A 8 -79.94 6.94 3.83
C ILE A 8 -78.92 5.85 3.49
N CYS A 9 -78.06 6.10 2.51
CA CYS A 9 -76.92 5.24 2.19
C CYS A 9 -75.88 5.24 3.33
N LEU A 10 -75.24 4.09 3.53
CA LEU A 10 -74.22 3.93 4.56
C LEU A 10 -72.90 4.57 4.12
N ILE A 11 -72.57 5.73 4.70
CA ILE A 11 -71.27 6.41 4.54
C ILE A 11 -70.43 6.15 5.80
N SER A 12 -69.30 5.47 5.65
CA SER A 12 -68.35 5.21 6.74
C SER A 12 -67.88 6.51 7.38
N ASN A 13 -67.75 6.52 8.71
CA ASN A 13 -67.24 7.66 9.49
C ASN A 13 -68.07 8.96 9.40
N SER A 14 -69.33 8.91 8.93
CA SER A 14 -70.20 10.11 8.88
C SER A 14 -70.67 10.60 10.26
N GLY A 15 -70.65 9.73 11.28
CA GLY A 15 -71.15 10.03 12.62
C GLY A 15 -72.68 10.17 12.74
N LEU A 16 -73.43 10.12 11.63
CA LEU A 16 -74.88 10.24 11.62
C LEU A 16 -75.57 8.88 11.80
N GLN A 17 -76.74 8.86 12.45
CA GLN A 17 -77.58 7.65 12.53
C GLN A 17 -78.21 7.35 11.16
N GLN A 18 -77.53 6.55 10.36
CA GLN A 18 -77.97 6.15 9.02
C GLN A 18 -79.04 5.05 9.13
N ARG A 19 -80.31 5.44 8.99
CA ARG A 19 -81.48 4.53 9.02
C ARG A 19 -82.46 4.91 7.91
N ARG A 20 -83.56 4.15 7.81
CA ARG A 20 -84.70 4.48 6.94
C ARG A 20 -85.32 5.80 7.40
N LEU A 21 -85.31 6.81 6.52
CA LEU A 21 -85.92 8.12 6.75
C LEU A 21 -87.44 8.06 6.66
N VAL A 22 -87.96 7.44 5.60
CA VAL A 22 -89.41 7.37 5.35
C VAL A 22 -89.84 5.92 5.26
N ARG A 23 -90.85 5.55 6.06
CA ARG A 23 -91.46 4.21 6.01
C ARG A 23 -92.25 4.04 4.72
N ARG A 24 -92.28 2.81 4.20
CA ARG A 24 -92.98 2.45 2.96
C ARG A 24 -94.48 2.72 3.08
N ASN A 25 -94.92 3.88 2.60
CA ASN A 25 -96.31 4.35 2.65
C ASN A 25 -96.67 5.07 1.35
N ARG A 26 -97.97 5.32 1.15
CA ARG A 26 -98.46 6.26 0.13
C ARG A 26 -98.21 7.69 0.60
N ILE A 27 -97.49 8.47 -0.20
CA ILE A 27 -97.07 9.83 0.15
C ILE A 27 -97.91 10.81 -0.68
N PRO A 28 -98.65 11.73 -0.04
CA PRO A 28 -99.40 12.76 -0.77
C PRO A 28 -98.46 13.80 -1.38
N LYS A 29 -98.86 14.39 -2.51
CA LYS A 29 -98.24 15.58 -3.11
C LYS A 29 -98.60 16.82 -2.29
N THR A 30 -98.06 17.98 -2.68
CA THR A 30 -98.36 19.28 -2.07
C THR A 30 -99.85 19.65 -2.18
N THR A 31 -100.55 19.17 -3.21
CA THR A 31 -102.00 19.34 -3.37
C THR A 31 -102.78 18.28 -2.57
N PRO A 32 -103.79 18.68 -1.77
CA PRO A 32 -104.57 17.73 -0.99
C PRO A 32 -105.38 16.82 -1.92
N GLY A 33 -105.08 15.51 -1.88
CA GLY A 33 -105.80 14.46 -2.62
C GLY A 33 -104.97 13.73 -3.68
N ASP A 34 -103.85 14.30 -4.12
CA ASP A 34 -102.96 13.66 -5.09
C ASP A 34 -101.84 12.88 -4.38
N PHE A 35 -101.48 11.72 -4.93
CA PHE A 35 -100.35 10.92 -4.47
C PHE A 35 -99.27 10.88 -5.54
N TRP A 36 -98.01 10.73 -5.11
CA TRP A 36 -96.90 10.53 -6.01
C TRP A 36 -97.04 9.21 -6.79
N HIS A 37 -96.94 9.29 -8.12
CA HIS A 37 -96.98 8.17 -9.04
C HIS A 37 -95.59 7.94 -9.64
N TRP A 38 -95.29 6.73 -10.11
CA TRP A 38 -93.97 6.43 -10.72
C TRP A 38 -93.66 7.24 -11.98
N LYS A 39 -94.67 7.87 -12.60
CA LYS A 39 -94.53 8.71 -13.79
C LYS A 39 -94.02 10.11 -13.45
N ASP A 40 -94.13 10.52 -12.19
CA ASP A 40 -93.71 11.83 -11.70
C ASP A 40 -92.22 11.87 -11.37
N PHE A 41 -91.51 10.73 -11.44
CA PHE A 41 -90.09 10.64 -11.14
C PHE A 41 -89.27 10.62 -12.43
N ASN A 42 -88.44 11.64 -12.60
CA ASN A 42 -87.40 11.72 -13.62
C ASN A 42 -86.12 12.28 -12.97
N ILE A 43 -84.97 12.08 -13.61
CA ILE A 43 -83.70 12.67 -13.19
C ILE A 43 -83.79 14.21 -13.31
N GLY A 44 -83.26 14.93 -12.33
CA GLY A 44 -83.30 16.39 -12.23
C GLY A 44 -84.60 16.97 -11.63
N ILE A 45 -85.54 16.12 -11.20
CA ILE A 45 -86.79 16.57 -10.56
C ILE A 45 -86.67 16.62 -9.04
N ASP A 46 -87.22 17.68 -8.46
CA ASP A 46 -87.38 17.86 -7.01
C ASP A 46 -88.67 17.22 -6.49
N VAL A 47 -88.52 16.28 -5.57
CA VAL A 47 -89.63 15.56 -4.93
C VAL A 47 -89.76 15.99 -3.48
N THR A 48 -90.93 16.52 -3.12
CA THR A 48 -91.22 16.93 -1.76
C THR A 48 -91.91 15.82 -0.97
N VAL A 49 -91.27 15.37 0.11
CA VAL A 49 -91.79 14.33 1.02
C VAL A 49 -91.76 14.85 2.45
N TYR A 50 -92.93 14.96 3.09
CA TYR A 50 -93.09 15.46 4.48
C TYR A 50 -92.32 16.77 4.77
N GLY A 51 -92.32 17.71 3.81
CA GLY A 51 -91.66 19.02 3.96
C GLY A 51 -90.16 19.02 3.64
N VAL A 52 -89.55 17.88 3.32
CA VAL A 52 -88.17 17.78 2.83
C VAL A 52 -88.17 17.63 1.32
N VAL A 53 -87.36 18.44 0.64
CA VAL A 53 -87.17 18.39 -0.82
C VAL A 53 -86.00 17.46 -1.12
N TYR A 54 -86.24 16.45 -1.95
CA TYR A 54 -85.24 15.50 -2.42
C TYR A 54 -85.01 15.74 -3.92
N HIS A 55 -83.77 15.98 -4.30
CA HIS A 55 -83.39 16.12 -5.71
C HIS A 55 -82.95 14.75 -6.25
N ILE A 56 -83.55 14.29 -7.36
CA ILE A 56 -83.20 13.00 -7.97
C ILE A 56 -82.03 13.19 -8.93
N VAL A 57 -80.85 12.74 -8.50
CA VAL A 57 -79.59 12.91 -9.25
C VAL A 57 -79.36 11.79 -10.29
N ASP A 58 -79.68 10.54 -9.94
CA ASP A 58 -79.47 9.37 -10.80
C ASP A 58 -80.49 8.27 -10.46
N CYS A 59 -80.63 7.28 -11.34
CA CYS A 59 -81.52 6.14 -11.20
C CYS A 59 -80.81 4.81 -11.53
N ASP A 60 -81.27 3.72 -10.91
CA ASP A 60 -80.75 2.38 -11.17
C ASP A 60 -81.01 1.91 -12.62
N SER A 61 -80.21 0.96 -13.11
CA SER A 61 -80.30 0.45 -14.48
C SER A 61 -81.69 -0.13 -14.78
N PHE A 62 -82.26 -0.89 -13.84
CA PHE A 62 -83.62 -1.43 -13.96
C PHE A 62 -84.67 -0.33 -14.13
N THR A 63 -84.58 0.73 -13.32
CA THR A 63 -85.54 1.84 -13.39
C THR A 63 -85.46 2.59 -14.71
N ARG A 64 -84.25 2.74 -15.26
CA ARG A 64 -84.00 3.35 -16.57
C ARG A 64 -84.67 2.55 -17.70
N GLU A 65 -84.47 1.24 -17.72
CA GLU A 65 -85.08 0.34 -18.71
C GLU A 65 -86.61 0.31 -18.60
N TYR A 66 -87.14 0.25 -17.36
CA TYR A 66 -88.58 0.24 -17.12
C TYR A 66 -89.26 1.52 -17.64
N LEU A 67 -88.74 2.70 -17.31
CA LEU A 67 -89.31 3.97 -17.74
C LEU A 67 -89.22 4.15 -19.27
N HIS A 68 -88.11 3.70 -19.87
CA HIS A 68 -87.95 3.67 -21.32
C HIS A 68 -88.98 2.74 -21.99
N SER A 69 -89.27 1.57 -21.43
CA SER A 69 -90.31 0.65 -21.93
C SER A 69 -91.72 1.24 -21.88
N GLN A 70 -91.97 2.16 -20.95
CA GLN A 70 -93.25 2.87 -20.79
C GLN A 70 -93.33 4.16 -21.61
N GLY A 71 -92.30 4.46 -22.41
CA GLY A 71 -92.25 5.62 -23.30
C GLY A 71 -91.82 6.94 -22.63
N ILE A 72 -91.23 6.89 -21.43
CA ILE A 72 -90.70 8.07 -20.73
C ILE A 72 -89.21 8.21 -21.05
N VAL A 73 -88.81 9.34 -21.64
CA VAL A 73 -87.41 9.69 -21.90
C VAL A 73 -86.81 10.29 -20.62
N MET A 74 -85.78 9.62 -20.09
CA MET A 74 -85.06 10.06 -18.89
C MET A 74 -84.04 11.16 -19.23
N ASN A 75 -83.81 12.08 -18.29
CA ASN A 75 -82.73 13.06 -18.40
C ASN A 75 -81.35 12.42 -18.13
N ASP A 76 -80.28 13.11 -18.52
CA ASP A 76 -78.91 12.70 -18.22
C ASP A 76 -78.62 12.77 -16.70
N PRO A 77 -77.81 11.85 -16.15
CA PRO A 77 -77.47 11.84 -14.72
C PRO A 77 -76.72 13.12 -14.32
N GLU A 78 -77.11 13.71 -13.20
CA GLU A 78 -76.47 14.90 -12.65
C GLU A 78 -75.31 14.50 -11.70
N GLU A 79 -74.37 15.42 -11.44
CA GLU A 79 -73.29 15.18 -10.48
C GLU A 79 -73.74 15.58 -9.06
N ILE A 80 -73.48 14.72 -8.08
CA ILE A 80 -73.73 15.05 -6.66
C ILE A 80 -72.76 16.16 -6.25
N PRO A 81 -73.25 17.27 -5.62
CA PRO A 81 -72.38 18.35 -5.20
C PRO A 81 -71.35 17.86 -4.16
N PRO A 82 -70.07 18.27 -4.28
CA PRO A 82 -69.02 17.82 -3.39
C PRO A 82 -69.24 18.33 -1.96
N ASP A 83 -69.16 17.41 -0.99
CA ASP A 83 -69.27 17.73 0.43
C ASP A 83 -68.03 18.53 0.92
N PRO A 84 -68.24 19.72 1.52
CA PRO A 84 -67.16 20.52 2.11
C PRO A 84 -66.34 19.75 3.17
N TYR A 85 -66.95 18.84 3.91
CA TYR A 85 -66.26 18.08 4.95
C TYR A 85 -65.31 17.01 4.36
N THR A 86 -65.77 16.28 3.35
CA THR A 86 -64.98 15.24 2.67
C THR A 86 -63.77 15.84 1.93
N SER A 87 -63.92 16.99 1.30
CA SER A 87 -62.81 17.69 0.63
C SER A 87 -61.74 18.17 1.62
N LEU A 88 -62.13 18.73 2.76
CA LEU A 88 -61.20 19.19 3.80
C LEU A 88 -60.44 18.04 4.49
N THR A 89 -61.07 16.88 4.63
CA THR A 89 -60.44 15.70 5.26
C THR A 89 -59.42 15.05 4.34
N GLN A 90 -59.70 14.92 3.04
CA GLN A 90 -58.73 14.40 2.07
C GLN A 90 -57.45 15.23 2.00
N LEU A 91 -57.55 16.56 2.08
CA LEU A 91 -56.38 17.46 2.09
C LEU A 91 -55.50 17.31 3.36
N LYS A 92 -56.07 16.82 4.47
CA LYS A 92 -55.35 16.61 5.73
C LYS A 92 -54.62 15.26 5.79
N ILE A 93 -55.04 14.28 4.98
CA ILE A 93 -54.38 12.98 4.89
C ILE A 93 -53.10 13.15 4.06
N LYS A 94 -52.03 13.62 4.70
CA LYS A 94 -50.68 13.48 4.13
C LYS A 94 -50.30 12.01 4.29
N PRO A 95 -50.05 11.24 3.21
CA PRO A 95 -49.42 9.94 3.38
C PRO A 95 -48.08 10.20 4.05
N HIS A 96 -47.89 9.69 5.27
CA HIS A 96 -46.57 9.62 5.87
C HIS A 96 -45.79 8.56 5.11
N SER A 97 -45.29 8.91 3.92
CA SER A 97 -44.29 8.15 3.22
C SER A 97 -43.00 8.27 4.04
N HIS A 98 -42.80 7.32 4.95
CA HIS A 98 -41.47 7.11 5.48
C HIS A 98 -40.59 6.61 4.33
N GLU A 99 -39.83 7.52 3.72
CA GLU A 99 -38.71 7.13 2.88
C GLU A 99 -37.73 6.36 3.74
N THR A 100 -37.78 5.03 3.64
CA THR A 100 -36.76 4.19 4.24
C THR A 100 -35.51 4.40 3.39
N LYS A 101 -34.57 5.23 3.87
CA LYS A 101 -33.21 5.29 3.29
C LYS A 101 -32.72 3.84 3.17
N VAL A 102 -32.08 3.49 2.05
CA VAL A 102 -31.41 2.18 1.89
C VAL A 102 -30.41 2.08 3.04
N ALA A 103 -30.77 1.33 4.08
CA ALA A 103 -29.90 1.16 5.21
C ALA A 103 -28.74 0.29 4.73
N ASP A 104 -27.54 0.88 4.66
CA ASP A 104 -26.31 0.10 4.66
C ASP A 104 -26.41 -0.86 5.85
N ASP A 105 -26.63 -2.14 5.57
CA ASP A 105 -26.82 -3.15 6.58
C ASP A 105 -25.47 -3.39 7.27
N LYS A 106 -25.20 -2.58 8.30
CA LYS A 106 -23.96 -2.61 9.09
C LYS A 106 -23.71 -4.02 9.63
N PHE A 107 -24.78 -4.73 9.97
CA PHE A 107 -24.69 -6.09 10.47
C PHE A 107 -24.24 -7.06 9.37
N LYS A 108 -24.77 -6.92 8.16
CA LYS A 108 -24.30 -7.69 7.00
C LYS A 108 -22.82 -7.44 6.71
N ARG A 109 -22.37 -6.18 6.68
CA ARG A 109 -20.94 -5.86 6.48
C ARG A 109 -20.06 -6.46 7.57
N PHE A 110 -20.50 -6.37 8.82
CA PHE A 110 -19.80 -7.01 9.93
C PHE A 110 -19.68 -8.52 9.70
N LEU A 111 -20.77 -9.23 9.38
CA LEU A 111 -20.74 -10.68 9.14
C LEU A 111 -19.82 -11.09 7.97
N GLU A 112 -19.77 -10.30 6.89
CA GLU A 112 -18.95 -10.62 5.71
C GLU A 112 -17.46 -10.37 5.93
N TYR A 113 -17.13 -9.34 6.73
CA TYR A 113 -15.77 -8.81 6.88
C TYR A 113 -15.19 -8.95 8.29
N ASP A 114 -15.88 -9.64 9.20
CA ASP A 114 -15.36 -9.91 10.54
C ASP A 114 -14.03 -10.66 10.46
N GLY A 115 -13.06 -10.23 11.27
CA GLY A 115 -11.68 -10.72 11.24
C GLY A 115 -10.85 -10.37 10.00
N LYS A 116 -11.42 -9.72 8.96
CA LYS A 116 -10.67 -9.30 7.77
C LYS A 116 -10.14 -7.87 7.92
N VAL A 117 -8.83 -7.76 8.11
CA VAL A 117 -8.13 -6.48 8.32
C VAL A 117 -7.05 -6.30 7.28
N LEU A 118 -7.00 -5.13 6.65
CA LEU A 118 -5.93 -4.80 5.74
C LEU A 118 -4.78 -4.16 6.50
N ARG A 119 -3.59 -4.75 6.41
CA ARG A 119 -2.36 -4.27 7.05
C ARG A 119 -1.41 -3.66 6.02
N PHE A 120 -1.02 -2.41 6.25
CA PHE A 120 -0.05 -1.68 5.44
C PHE A 120 1.14 -1.25 6.29
N PHE A 121 2.33 -1.23 5.67
CA PHE A 121 3.54 -0.71 6.28
C PHE A 121 3.81 0.68 5.73
N ALA A 122 3.89 1.66 6.62
CA ALA A 122 4.09 3.05 6.28
C ALA A 122 5.29 3.65 7.02
N VAL A 123 5.83 4.72 6.46
CA VAL A 123 6.88 5.52 7.09
C VAL A 123 6.39 6.96 7.19
N TYR A 124 6.58 7.54 8.37
CA TYR A 124 6.32 8.94 8.66
C TYR A 124 7.64 9.69 8.79
N GLU A 125 7.82 10.75 8.01
CA GLU A 125 8.94 11.68 8.17
C GLU A 125 8.54 12.72 9.22
N ASP A 126 9.20 12.70 10.38
CA ASP A 126 8.92 13.66 11.44
C ASP A 126 9.61 15.00 11.15
N PRO A 127 8.87 16.11 10.93
CA PRO A 127 9.46 17.40 10.60
C PRO A 127 10.24 18.01 11.76
N ASP A 128 9.89 17.67 13.00
CA ASP A 128 10.50 18.23 14.21
C ASP A 128 11.84 17.55 14.56
N SER A 129 12.13 16.39 13.96
CA SER A 129 13.39 15.68 14.19
C SER A 129 14.51 16.34 13.38
N LYS A 130 15.56 16.83 14.06
CA LYS A 130 16.75 17.47 13.46
C LYS A 130 17.41 16.65 12.34
N GLY A 131 17.21 15.33 12.33
CA GLY A 131 17.76 14.40 11.33
C GLY A 131 16.77 13.89 10.27
N ARG A 132 15.52 14.40 10.21
CA ARG A 132 14.43 13.85 9.39
C ARG A 132 14.39 12.33 9.49
N GLU A 133 14.19 11.88 10.72
CA GLU A 133 14.12 10.46 11.02
C GLU A 133 12.86 9.86 10.41
N LEU A 134 13.05 8.76 9.70
CA LEU A 134 11.99 7.99 9.07
C LEU A 134 11.43 6.99 10.09
N ARG A 135 10.20 7.23 10.55
CA ARG A 135 9.55 6.42 11.59
C ARG A 135 8.62 5.39 10.97
N PRO A 136 8.93 4.08 11.07
CA PRO A 136 8.04 3.04 10.58
C PRO A 136 6.78 2.95 11.46
N HIS A 137 5.63 2.80 10.81
CA HIS A 137 4.32 2.62 11.44
C HIS A 137 3.55 1.53 10.69
N ILE A 138 2.59 0.90 11.36
CA ILE A 138 1.69 -0.08 10.77
C ILE A 138 0.29 0.52 10.75
N ILE A 139 -0.33 0.54 9.57
CA ILE A 139 -1.69 1.02 9.38
C ILE A 139 -2.61 -0.18 9.21
N TYR A 140 -3.65 -0.27 10.03
CA TYR A 140 -4.71 -1.27 9.92
C TYR A 140 -5.97 -0.59 9.38
N TYR A 141 -6.56 -1.16 8.33
CA TYR A 141 -7.86 -0.78 7.81
C TYR A 141 -8.85 -1.92 8.03
N TYR A 142 -9.88 -1.67 8.84
CA TYR A 142 -10.91 -2.65 9.18
C TYR A 142 -12.05 -2.58 8.16
N LEU A 143 -12.23 -3.65 7.38
CA LEU A 143 -13.25 -3.74 6.33
C LEU A 143 -14.69 -3.77 6.89
N ALA A 144 -14.89 -4.27 8.11
CA ALA A 144 -16.21 -4.33 8.74
C ALA A 144 -16.81 -2.93 8.99
N ASP A 145 -15.98 -1.98 9.41
CA ASP A 145 -16.43 -0.67 9.89
C ASP A 145 -15.92 0.53 9.05
N ASP A 146 -15.05 0.29 8.05
CA ASP A 146 -14.31 1.34 7.33
C ASP A 146 -13.54 2.28 8.27
N THR A 147 -12.84 1.68 9.25
CA THR A 147 -12.07 2.43 10.25
C THR A 147 -10.59 2.12 10.13
N VAL A 148 -9.78 3.10 10.52
CA VAL A 148 -8.32 3.06 10.44
C VAL A 148 -7.73 3.15 11.84
N GLU A 149 -6.73 2.33 12.09
CA GLU A 149 -5.91 2.35 13.30
C GLU A 149 -4.43 2.42 12.89
N VAL A 150 -3.65 3.23 13.60
CA VAL A 150 -2.22 3.39 13.30
C VAL A 150 -1.42 3.01 14.53
N GLN A 151 -0.58 2.00 14.38
CA GLN A 151 0.32 1.47 15.40
C GLN A 151 1.74 1.98 15.14
N ASP A 152 2.45 2.35 16.21
CA ASP A 152 3.88 2.66 16.12
C ASP A 152 4.70 1.36 16.07
N TYR A 153 5.77 1.33 15.28
CA TYR A 153 6.66 0.18 15.21
C TYR A 153 7.80 0.31 16.22
N TYR A 154 7.65 -0.36 17.36
CA TYR A 154 8.65 -0.32 18.42
C TYR A 154 9.91 -1.13 18.07
N ARG A 155 11.08 -0.47 18.09
CA ARG A 155 12.40 -1.10 18.02
C ARG A 155 13.10 -1.05 19.37
N LYS A 156 13.88 -2.09 19.69
CA LYS A 156 14.76 -2.09 20.86
C LYS A 156 15.77 -0.95 20.75
N ASN A 157 16.09 -0.32 21.89
CA ASN A 157 17.05 0.80 21.98
C ASN A 157 16.67 2.05 21.16
N ASN A 158 15.39 2.30 20.90
CA ASN A 158 14.92 3.50 20.17
C ASN A 158 14.85 4.77 21.04
N GLY A 159 15.08 4.67 22.36
CA GLY A 159 15.08 5.82 23.27
C GLY A 159 13.74 6.53 23.43
N ARG A 160 12.63 5.91 22.98
CA ARG A 160 11.25 6.41 23.16
C ARG A 160 10.46 5.52 24.10
N ASP A 161 9.49 6.13 24.76
CA ASP A 161 8.51 5.42 25.57
C ASP A 161 7.69 4.47 24.68
N PRO A 162 7.57 3.17 25.03
CA PRO A 162 6.79 2.20 24.26
C PRO A 162 5.28 2.45 24.33
N PHE A 163 4.80 3.43 23.56
CA PHE A 163 3.37 3.56 23.27
C PHE A 163 3.02 2.76 22.01
N PRO A 164 2.12 1.76 22.11
CA PRO A 164 1.81 0.90 20.97
C PRO A 164 1.01 1.63 19.89
N LEU A 165 0.13 2.57 20.24
CA LEU A 165 -0.82 3.18 19.32
C LEU A 165 -0.47 4.65 19.08
N LEU A 166 -0.39 5.02 17.79
CA LEU A 166 -0.33 6.41 17.37
C LEU A 166 -1.74 7.00 17.18
N LEU A 167 -2.66 6.21 16.61
CA LEU A 167 -4.04 6.60 16.34
C LEU A 167 -4.98 5.47 16.71
N ARG A 168 -5.95 5.76 17.59
CA ARG A 168 -7.03 4.81 17.93
C ARG A 168 -7.97 4.61 16.74
N LYS A 169 -8.53 3.40 16.61
CA LYS A 169 -9.54 3.02 15.60
C LYS A 169 -10.62 4.11 15.42
N MET A 170 -10.61 4.77 14.27
CA MET A 170 -11.58 5.80 13.90
C MET A 170 -11.83 5.85 12.40
N LYS A 171 -12.96 6.39 11.95
CA LYS A 171 -13.17 6.67 10.51
C LYS A 171 -12.32 7.86 10.11
N LEU A 172 -11.41 7.65 9.15
CA LEU A 172 -10.45 8.68 8.77
C LEU A 172 -11.09 9.64 7.75
N PRO A 173 -11.27 10.94 8.07
CA PRO A 173 -11.75 11.94 7.13
C PRO A 173 -10.64 12.34 6.15
N LYS A 174 -10.96 12.54 4.87
CA LYS A 174 -9.99 13.09 3.90
C LYS A 174 -9.66 14.55 4.23
N ASP A 175 -10.70 15.33 4.51
CA ASP A 175 -10.59 16.74 4.89
C ASP A 175 -10.68 16.91 6.41
N TRP A 176 -9.54 16.74 7.10
CA TRP A 176 -9.51 16.89 8.56
C TRP A 176 -9.85 18.32 9.04
N LYS A 177 -9.59 19.34 8.22
CA LYS A 177 -9.90 20.75 8.52
C LYS A 177 -11.40 21.08 8.44
N ALA A 178 -12.17 20.26 7.71
CA ALA A 178 -13.60 20.48 7.54
C ALA A 178 -14.43 19.97 8.73
N LEU A 179 -13.79 19.29 9.71
CA LEU A 179 -14.46 18.97 10.97
C LEU A 179 -14.63 20.25 11.79
N SER A 180 -15.87 20.72 11.92
CA SER A 180 -16.22 21.80 12.84
C SER A 180 -15.87 21.40 14.27
N VAL A 181 -15.01 22.19 14.92
CA VAL A 181 -14.52 21.97 16.29
C VAL A 181 -15.60 22.26 17.35
N ASP A 182 -16.69 22.92 16.97
CA ASP A 182 -17.66 23.45 17.92
C ASP A 182 -18.96 22.66 17.96
N PHE A 183 -19.04 21.56 18.73
CA PHE A 183 -20.30 21.21 19.41
C PHE A 183 -20.04 20.38 20.68
N PRO A 184 -20.44 20.85 21.87
CA PRO A 184 -20.39 20.06 23.09
C PRO A 184 -21.34 18.86 23.02
N SER A 185 -20.96 17.77 23.68
CA SER A 185 -21.59 16.43 23.70
C SER A 185 -23.07 16.37 24.12
N VAL A 186 -23.68 17.50 24.48
CA VAL A 186 -25.02 17.62 25.08
C VAL A 186 -26.13 17.83 24.04
N ALA A 187 -25.81 18.30 22.83
CA ALA A 187 -26.80 18.47 21.78
C ALA A 187 -27.06 17.14 21.05
N MET A 188 -28.25 16.58 21.25
CA MET A 188 -28.76 15.37 20.58
C MET A 188 -29.16 15.62 19.11
N GLU A 189 -28.86 16.80 18.58
CA GLU A 189 -28.90 17.06 17.15
C GLU A 189 -27.65 16.43 16.54
N VAL A 190 -27.82 15.22 16.01
CA VAL A 190 -26.95 14.69 14.97
C VAL A 190 -27.15 15.59 13.75
N LEU A 191 -26.56 16.78 13.78
CA LEU A 191 -26.22 17.47 12.55
C LEU A 191 -25.41 16.44 11.79
N GLU A 192 -25.94 15.92 10.69
CA GLU A 192 -25.24 15.00 9.80
C GLU A 192 -23.91 15.66 9.47
N ARG A 193 -22.86 15.34 10.26
CA ARG A 193 -21.57 16.01 10.19
C ARG A 193 -21.02 15.61 8.84
N LYS A 194 -21.17 16.50 7.87
CA LYS A 194 -20.60 16.41 6.53
C LYS A 194 -19.07 16.38 6.65
N ALA A 195 -18.52 15.23 7.02
CA ALA A 195 -17.25 14.84 6.44
C ALA A 195 -17.56 14.55 4.97
N THR A 196 -17.17 15.48 4.10
CA THR A 196 -17.50 15.46 2.67
C THR A 196 -16.97 14.20 1.98
N SER A 197 -15.95 13.53 2.54
CA SER A 197 -15.45 12.23 2.11
C SER A 197 -14.60 11.53 3.18
N TYR A 198 -14.75 10.21 3.31
CA TYR A 198 -13.90 9.36 4.15
C TYR A 198 -12.93 8.56 3.29
N TYR A 199 -11.79 8.17 3.86
CA TYR A 199 -10.88 7.24 3.21
C TYR A 199 -11.53 5.87 3.07
N THR A 200 -11.39 5.28 1.89
CA THR A 200 -11.82 3.92 1.56
C THR A 200 -10.59 3.05 1.35
N ALA A 201 -10.73 1.72 1.43
CA ALA A 201 -9.66 0.77 1.14
C ALA A 201 -8.90 1.07 -0.17
N LYS A 202 -9.58 1.56 -1.21
CA LYS A 202 -8.99 1.91 -2.52
C LYS A 202 -7.94 3.03 -2.46
N ASP A 203 -8.02 3.92 -1.47
CA ASP A 203 -7.11 5.05 -1.32
C ASP A 203 -5.74 4.62 -0.72
N PHE A 204 -5.61 3.34 -0.29
CA PHE A 204 -4.38 2.81 0.31
C PHE A 204 -3.55 2.04 -0.72
N LEU A 205 -2.72 2.76 -1.48
CA LEU A 205 -1.83 2.19 -2.49
C LEU A 205 -0.35 2.22 -2.06
N VAL A 206 0.37 1.16 -2.39
CA VAL A 206 1.82 1.07 -2.14
C VAL A 206 2.56 2.08 -3.02
N GLY A 207 3.37 2.92 -2.39
CA GLY A 207 4.13 4.01 -3.01
C GLY A 207 3.42 5.37 -3.00
N GLU A 208 2.19 5.46 -2.51
CA GLU A 208 1.48 6.74 -2.37
C GLU A 208 1.59 7.31 -0.95
N ILE A 209 1.35 8.62 -0.86
CA ILE A 209 1.39 9.38 0.39
C ILE A 209 -0.05 9.60 0.87
N ILE A 210 -0.34 9.18 2.10
CA ILE A 210 -1.63 9.37 2.75
C ILE A 210 -1.52 10.45 3.82
N PHE A 211 -2.54 11.30 3.90
CA PHE A 211 -2.66 12.32 4.94
C PHE A 211 -3.57 11.82 6.07
N ILE A 212 -2.95 11.54 7.22
CA ILE A 212 -3.65 11.12 8.44
C ILE A 212 -3.61 12.31 9.41
N LEU A 213 -4.75 13.02 9.57
CA LEU A 213 -4.89 14.18 10.47
C LEU A 213 -3.76 15.23 10.30
N GLY A 214 -3.37 15.50 9.05
CA GLY A 214 -2.32 16.48 8.72
C GLY A 214 -0.88 15.92 8.71
N ARG A 215 -0.67 14.66 9.10
CA ARG A 215 0.62 13.96 9.00
C ARG A 215 0.71 13.18 7.70
N ARG A 216 1.88 13.22 7.05
CA ARG A 216 2.16 12.55 5.77
C ARG A 216 2.78 11.17 5.99
N PHE A 217 2.09 10.12 5.58
CA PHE A 217 2.56 8.74 5.66
C PHE A 217 2.83 8.21 4.26
N LEU A 218 4.05 7.75 4.01
CA LEU A 218 4.40 7.03 2.79
C LEU A 218 4.16 5.54 3.01
N ILE A 219 3.22 4.94 2.27
CA ILE A 219 3.06 3.48 2.29
C ILE A 219 4.15 2.87 1.41
N TYR A 220 4.95 1.97 1.96
CA TYR A 220 6.05 1.34 1.22
C TYR A 220 5.85 -0.15 1.00
N ASP A 221 5.02 -0.81 1.81
CA ASP A 221 4.70 -2.23 1.67
C ASP A 221 3.30 -2.55 2.20
N ALA A 222 2.77 -3.70 1.82
CA ALA A 222 1.45 -4.19 2.16
C ALA A 222 1.47 -5.71 2.35
N ASP A 223 0.67 -6.20 3.29
CA ASP A 223 0.66 -7.61 3.67
C ASP A 223 0.13 -8.54 2.56
N GLU A 224 0.47 -9.84 2.61
CA GLU A 224 0.08 -10.78 1.57
C GLU A 224 -1.45 -10.89 1.41
N PHE A 225 -2.17 -10.89 2.54
CA PHE A 225 -3.64 -10.85 2.55
C PHE A 225 -4.19 -9.60 1.85
N THR A 226 -3.59 -8.44 2.08
CA THR A 226 -4.02 -7.20 1.43
C THR A 226 -3.80 -7.24 -0.07
N ARG A 227 -2.65 -7.75 -0.52
CA ARG A 227 -2.36 -7.90 -1.94
C ARG A 227 -3.38 -8.80 -2.63
N LYS A 228 -3.79 -9.90 -1.99
CA LYS A 228 -4.86 -10.78 -2.48
C LYS A 228 -6.22 -10.07 -2.52
N TYR A 229 -6.61 -9.39 -1.45
CA TYR A 229 -7.86 -8.63 -1.38
C TYR A 229 -7.97 -7.57 -2.49
N PHE A 230 -6.90 -6.78 -2.70
CA PHE A 230 -6.89 -5.76 -3.75
C PHE A 230 -7.00 -6.37 -5.15
N LYS A 231 -6.35 -7.51 -5.38
CA LYS A 231 -6.39 -8.21 -6.67
C LYS A 231 -7.76 -8.84 -6.96
N GLU A 232 -8.35 -9.51 -5.98
CA GLU A 232 -9.60 -10.29 -6.18
C GLU A 232 -10.87 -9.43 -6.12
N ILE A 233 -10.94 -8.51 -5.15
CA ILE A 233 -12.18 -7.75 -4.88
C ILE A 233 -12.14 -6.38 -5.55
N LEU A 234 -10.99 -5.69 -5.49
CA LEU A 234 -10.87 -4.35 -6.06
C LEU A 234 -10.36 -4.35 -7.51
N ASN A 235 -9.87 -5.49 -8.03
CA ASN A 235 -9.21 -5.62 -9.32
C ASN A 235 -8.02 -4.66 -9.51
N ILE A 236 -7.33 -4.33 -8.41
CA ILE A 236 -6.16 -3.43 -8.39
C ILE A 236 -4.93 -4.26 -8.03
N THR A 237 -3.90 -4.21 -8.88
CA THR A 237 -2.60 -4.85 -8.56
C THR A 237 -1.72 -3.84 -7.83
N GLN A 238 -1.35 -4.14 -6.59
CA GLN A 238 -0.45 -3.30 -5.80
C GLN A 238 1.00 -3.41 -6.30
N LYS A 239 1.77 -2.32 -6.13
CA LYS A 239 3.21 -2.28 -6.44
C LYS A 239 4.01 -3.14 -5.46
N ASP A 240 5.22 -3.52 -5.86
CA ASP A 240 6.16 -4.23 -4.99
C ASP A 240 6.67 -3.36 -3.84
N ALA A 241 7.25 -4.00 -2.82
CA ALA A 241 7.78 -3.31 -1.65
C ALA A 241 8.90 -2.34 -2.03
N ILE A 242 8.81 -1.11 -1.53
CA ILE A 242 9.79 -0.05 -1.78
C ILE A 242 10.81 -0.05 -0.65
N ASP A 243 12.10 -0.09 -0.99
CA ASP A 243 13.17 0.04 0.00
C ASP A 243 13.28 1.49 0.50
N VAL A 244 12.90 1.70 1.76
CA VAL A 244 12.96 3.01 2.45
C VAL A 244 14.24 3.13 3.30
N SER A 245 15.10 2.11 3.29
CA SER A 245 16.33 2.10 4.07
C SER A 245 17.36 3.08 3.50
N LYS A 246 17.86 3.99 4.34
CA LYS A 246 19.03 4.81 4.00
C LYS A 246 20.26 3.91 3.98
N LYS A 247 20.77 3.56 2.80
CA LYS A 247 22.06 2.87 2.67
C LYS A 247 23.15 3.77 3.25
N MET A 248 23.72 3.37 4.38
CA MET A 248 24.88 4.06 4.92
C MET A 248 26.06 3.84 3.97
N PRO A 249 26.85 4.88 3.66
CA PRO A 249 28.08 4.68 2.91
C PRO A 249 28.97 3.69 3.66
N PRO A 250 29.70 2.81 2.93
CA PRO A 250 30.65 1.93 3.59
C PRO A 250 31.66 2.77 4.38
N PRO A 251 32.13 2.28 5.54
CA PRO A 251 33.15 2.99 6.29
C PRO A 251 34.39 3.18 5.40
N LEU A 252 34.98 4.38 5.46
CA LEU A 252 36.22 4.67 4.76
C LEU A 252 37.30 3.74 5.30
N VAL A 253 37.89 2.90 4.44
CA VAL A 253 39.02 2.04 4.81
C VAL A 253 40.29 2.88 4.70
N ALA A 254 41.05 2.99 5.79
CA ALA A 254 42.34 3.67 5.76
C ALA A 254 43.30 2.90 4.84
N PRO A 255 44.08 3.58 3.98
CA PRO A 255 45.09 2.92 3.17
C PRO A 255 46.18 2.33 4.07
N VAL A 256 46.76 1.21 3.65
CA VAL A 256 47.92 0.62 4.31
C VAL A 256 49.10 1.60 4.17
N PRO A 257 49.87 1.87 5.24
CA PRO A 257 51.03 2.74 5.15
C PRO A 257 52.10 2.15 4.20
N PRO A 258 52.91 3.01 3.54
CA PRO A 258 54.00 2.54 2.68
C PRO A 258 55.05 1.78 3.48
N TYR A 259 55.75 0.88 2.80
CA TYR A 259 56.80 0.04 3.34
C TYR A 259 58.02 0.88 3.76
N PHE A 260 58.51 0.60 4.96
CA PHE A 260 59.51 1.41 5.64
C PHE A 260 60.97 1.10 5.23
N GLY A 261 61.21 0.08 4.40
CA GLY A 261 62.56 -0.33 3.97
C GLY A 261 63.28 -1.30 4.92
N PHE A 262 62.63 -1.73 5.99
CA PHE A 262 63.18 -2.68 6.97
C PHE A 262 62.45 -4.02 6.91
N GLY A 263 63.20 -5.12 7.00
CA GLY A 263 62.64 -6.48 6.94
C GLY A 263 62.06 -6.81 5.57
N SER A 264 61.16 -7.79 5.49
CA SER A 264 60.41 -8.06 4.25
C SER A 264 59.10 -7.25 4.19
N PRO A 265 58.63 -6.83 3.01
CA PRO A 265 57.37 -6.08 2.90
C PRO A 265 56.17 -6.87 3.43
N GLU A 266 56.17 -8.20 3.28
CA GLU A 266 55.13 -9.07 3.82
C GLU A 266 55.10 -9.07 5.36
N ASP A 267 56.25 -8.89 6.00
CA ASP A 267 56.40 -8.84 7.46
C ASP A 267 56.02 -7.45 8.00
N SER A 268 56.41 -6.39 7.28
CA SER A 268 56.01 -5.01 7.58
C SER A 268 54.50 -4.80 7.45
N LEU A 269 53.88 -5.39 6.44
CA LEU A 269 52.43 -5.34 6.24
C LEU A 269 51.70 -5.95 7.44
N GLN A 270 52.20 -7.06 7.98
CA GLN A 270 51.60 -7.67 9.17
C GLN A 270 51.65 -6.74 10.40
N SER A 271 52.72 -5.93 10.52
CA SER A 271 52.83 -4.91 11.57
C SER A 271 51.79 -3.80 11.44
N SER A 272 51.37 -3.45 10.22
CA SER A 272 50.30 -2.47 9.99
C SER A 272 48.91 -3.03 10.31
N LEU A 273 48.72 -4.35 10.17
CA LEU A 273 47.42 -5.00 10.34
C LEU A 273 47.08 -5.34 11.79
N THR A 274 48.07 -5.68 12.62
CA THR A 274 47.84 -6.21 13.97
C THR A 274 48.72 -5.51 14.99
N VAL A 275 48.11 -4.97 16.06
CA VAL A 275 48.83 -4.24 17.11
C VAL A 275 49.58 -5.16 18.09
N THR A 276 49.05 -6.36 18.36
CA THR A 276 49.48 -7.14 19.55
C THR A 276 50.33 -8.37 19.21
N THR A 277 50.18 -8.96 18.02
CA THR A 277 50.92 -10.18 17.66
C THR A 277 51.36 -10.11 16.20
N LEU A 278 52.66 -9.92 16.00
CA LEU A 278 53.30 -10.12 14.70
C LEU A 278 53.28 -11.62 14.42
N LYS A 279 52.46 -12.02 13.46
CA LYS A 279 52.43 -13.40 12.99
C LYS A 279 53.48 -13.51 11.88
N PRO A 280 54.37 -14.52 11.93
CA PRO A 280 55.32 -14.70 10.84
C PRO A 280 54.56 -14.89 9.51
N PRO A 281 55.06 -14.33 8.40
CA PRO A 281 54.41 -14.44 7.11
C PRO A 281 54.29 -15.91 6.73
N LYS A 282 53.09 -16.31 6.30
CA LYS A 282 52.81 -17.69 5.90
C LYS A 282 53.45 -17.96 4.54
N LYS A 283 54.37 -18.91 4.48
CA LYS A 283 54.93 -19.42 3.23
C LYS A 283 53.91 -20.33 2.54
N ASN A 284 53.94 -20.39 1.20
CA ASN A 284 53.17 -21.35 0.41
C ASN A 284 53.73 -22.76 0.59
N VAL A 285 53.28 -23.46 1.65
CA VAL A 285 53.76 -24.79 2.03
C VAL A 285 53.58 -25.81 0.91
N VAL A 286 52.47 -25.73 0.17
CA VAL A 286 52.16 -26.63 -0.94
C VAL A 286 53.21 -26.51 -2.04
N GLN A 287 53.55 -25.28 -2.45
CA GLN A 287 54.58 -25.05 -3.47
C GLN A 287 55.94 -25.56 -3.01
N TYR A 288 56.30 -25.31 -1.75
CA TYR A 288 57.55 -25.78 -1.18
C TYR A 288 57.67 -27.31 -1.22
N VAL A 289 56.65 -28.04 -0.75
CA VAL A 289 56.67 -29.50 -0.66
C VAL A 289 56.71 -30.16 -2.04
N VAL A 290 55.92 -29.66 -3.00
CA VAL A 290 55.85 -30.24 -4.35
C VAL A 290 57.15 -30.01 -5.15
N ASN A 291 57.84 -28.90 -4.88
CA ASN A 291 58.98 -28.46 -5.68
C ASN A 291 60.33 -28.57 -4.94
N ILE A 292 60.36 -29.20 -3.77
CA ILE A 292 61.59 -29.41 -3.01
C ILE A 292 62.60 -30.20 -3.85
N GLY A 293 63.85 -29.70 -3.93
CA GLY A 293 64.92 -30.29 -4.74
C GLY A 293 64.80 -30.10 -6.25
N LYS A 294 63.75 -29.42 -6.75
CA LYS A 294 63.63 -29.10 -8.19
C LYS A 294 64.29 -27.76 -8.49
N HIS A 295 65.38 -27.82 -9.26
CA HIS A 295 66.14 -26.66 -9.69
C HIS A 295 66.20 -26.57 -11.22
N LEU A 296 65.87 -25.41 -11.78
CA LEU A 296 66.12 -25.10 -13.19
C LEU A 296 67.54 -24.56 -13.31
N ARG A 297 68.37 -25.22 -14.14
CA ARG A 297 69.78 -24.87 -14.31
C ARG A 297 70.05 -24.42 -15.74
N TYR A 298 70.72 -23.28 -15.87
CA TYR A 298 71.09 -22.68 -17.15
C TYR A 298 72.57 -22.28 -17.12
N GLU A 299 73.27 -22.48 -18.24
CA GLU A 299 74.58 -21.85 -18.44
C GLU A 299 74.33 -20.40 -18.87
N ALA A 300 74.90 -19.46 -18.11
CA ALA A 300 74.75 -18.03 -18.34
C ALA A 300 76.13 -17.38 -18.51
N VAL A 301 76.18 -16.40 -19.41
CA VAL A 301 77.34 -15.52 -19.59
C VAL A 301 76.94 -14.13 -19.11
N MET A 302 77.83 -13.47 -18.39
CA MET A 302 77.60 -12.11 -17.91
C MET A 302 77.84 -11.11 -19.04
N ASP A 303 77.02 -10.07 -19.12
CA ASP A 303 77.35 -8.89 -19.92
C ASP A 303 78.42 -8.10 -19.14
N TRP A 304 79.66 -8.16 -19.63
CA TRP A 304 80.84 -7.74 -18.89
C TRP A 304 80.95 -6.22 -18.86
N VAL A 305 81.15 -5.66 -17.66
CA VAL A 305 81.50 -4.23 -17.49
C VAL A 305 83.01 -4.05 -17.53
N HIS A 306 83.76 -5.03 -17.01
CA HIS A 306 85.21 -5.07 -17.05
C HIS A 306 85.71 -6.08 -18.09
N PRO A 307 86.79 -5.78 -18.83
CA PRO A 307 87.30 -6.66 -19.89
C PRO A 307 87.79 -8.02 -19.36
N GLU A 308 88.11 -8.12 -18.07
CA GLU A 308 88.54 -9.35 -17.39
C GLU A 308 87.39 -10.37 -17.22
N ASP A 309 86.14 -9.93 -17.22
CA ASP A 309 84.97 -10.80 -16.98
C ASP A 309 84.43 -11.48 -18.26
N LYS A 310 85.01 -11.17 -19.42
CA LYS A 310 84.48 -11.57 -20.74
C LYS A 310 84.30 -13.08 -20.92
N ASP A 311 85.20 -13.88 -20.37
CA ASP A 311 85.22 -15.34 -20.56
C ASP A 311 84.61 -16.12 -19.38
N ARG A 312 84.07 -15.42 -18.38
CA ARG A 312 83.49 -16.03 -17.18
C ARG A 312 82.14 -16.66 -17.47
N LYS A 313 82.02 -17.94 -17.14
CA LYS A 313 80.80 -18.73 -17.30
C LYS A 313 80.17 -19.01 -15.96
N PHE A 314 78.86 -18.82 -15.88
CA PHE A 314 78.09 -19.01 -14.66
C PHE A 314 77.05 -20.10 -14.84
N MET A 315 76.83 -20.86 -13.78
CA MET A 315 75.69 -21.74 -13.63
C MET A 315 74.61 -20.97 -12.86
N PHE A 316 73.53 -20.65 -13.56
CA PHE A 316 72.34 -20.03 -13.01
C PHE A 316 71.38 -21.13 -12.55
N SER A 317 71.04 -21.15 -11.26
CA SER A 317 70.15 -22.15 -10.66
C SER A 317 68.95 -21.47 -10.00
N TYR A 318 67.75 -21.70 -10.53
CA TYR A 318 66.48 -21.22 -9.96
C TYR A 318 65.80 -22.34 -9.16
N SER A 319 65.49 -22.08 -7.89
CA SER A 319 64.73 -23.01 -7.04
C SER A 319 63.23 -22.81 -7.20
N LEU A 320 62.50 -23.87 -7.59
CA LEU A 320 61.04 -23.82 -7.74
C LEU A 320 60.30 -23.84 -6.38
N SER A 321 60.96 -24.24 -5.29
CA SER A 321 60.38 -24.30 -3.93
C SER A 321 60.20 -22.92 -3.33
N ASP A 322 61.25 -22.10 -3.41
CA ASP A 322 61.36 -20.81 -2.73
C ASP A 322 61.49 -19.64 -3.71
N CYS A 323 61.36 -19.86 -5.02
CA CYS A 323 61.55 -18.85 -6.05
C CYS A 323 62.87 -18.07 -5.91
N SER A 324 63.93 -18.74 -5.44
CA SER A 324 65.23 -18.14 -5.17
C SER A 324 66.22 -18.45 -6.29
N ILE A 325 67.11 -17.50 -6.54
CA ILE A 325 68.15 -17.58 -7.56
C ILE A 325 69.49 -17.77 -6.88
N THR A 326 70.26 -18.75 -7.36
CA THR A 326 71.66 -18.97 -6.97
C THR A 326 72.52 -18.93 -8.22
N ILE A 327 73.64 -18.20 -8.16
CA ILE A 327 74.59 -18.11 -9.26
C ILE A 327 75.94 -18.62 -8.76
N THR A 328 76.48 -19.63 -9.43
CA THR A 328 77.78 -20.21 -9.11
C THR A 328 78.68 -20.14 -10.34
N GLU A 329 79.96 -19.82 -10.15
CA GLU A 329 80.91 -19.79 -11.25
C GLU A 329 81.30 -21.22 -11.69
N ILE A 330 81.33 -21.45 -13.00
CA ILE A 330 81.75 -22.74 -13.55
C ILE A 330 83.29 -22.78 -13.55
N PRO A 331 83.91 -23.86 -13.02
CA PRO A 331 85.36 -23.95 -12.94
C PRO A 331 86.00 -24.00 -14.33
N GLN A 332 86.92 -23.07 -14.60
CA GLN A 332 87.73 -23.04 -15.81
C GLN A 332 89.22 -23.17 -15.45
N HIS A 333 89.97 -23.95 -16.22
CA HIS A 333 91.41 -24.07 -16.03
C HIS A 333 92.13 -22.81 -16.53
N ASN A 334 93.17 -22.37 -15.84
CA ASN A 334 93.98 -21.18 -16.18
C ASN A 334 93.21 -19.85 -16.24
N SER A 335 92.02 -19.74 -15.64
CA SER A 335 91.23 -18.51 -15.66
C SER A 335 91.68 -17.45 -14.65
N GLY A 336 92.47 -17.82 -13.64
CA GLY A 336 92.93 -16.90 -12.59
C GLY A 336 91.86 -16.51 -11.55
N PHE A 337 90.59 -16.90 -11.73
CA PHE A 337 89.49 -16.60 -10.82
C PHE A 337 89.28 -17.68 -9.76
N VAL A 338 89.03 -17.24 -8.52
CA VAL A 338 88.72 -18.14 -7.40
C VAL A 338 87.26 -18.58 -7.47
N GLN A 339 87.05 -19.88 -7.60
CA GLN A 339 85.73 -20.50 -7.67
C GLN A 339 84.91 -20.20 -6.41
N ARG A 340 83.82 -19.45 -6.55
CA ARG A 340 82.89 -19.14 -5.45
C ARG A 340 81.45 -19.02 -5.96
N THR A 341 80.52 -19.09 -5.03
CA THR A 341 79.13 -18.68 -5.27
C THR A 341 79.12 -17.18 -5.53
N TYR A 342 78.78 -16.78 -6.75
CA TYR A 342 78.69 -15.38 -7.16
C TYR A 342 77.47 -14.69 -6.51
N LEU A 343 76.34 -15.38 -6.47
CA LEU A 343 75.13 -14.94 -5.77
C LEU A 343 74.57 -16.09 -4.92
N ARG A 344 74.53 -15.90 -3.60
CA ARG A 344 73.88 -16.84 -2.67
C ARG A 344 72.38 -16.87 -2.95
N SER A 345 71.74 -18.02 -2.71
CA SER A 345 70.28 -18.22 -2.84
C SER A 345 69.48 -17.07 -2.23
N THR A 346 68.93 -16.21 -3.09
CA THR A 346 68.21 -14.99 -2.70
C THR A 346 67.00 -14.81 -3.61
N ARG A 347 65.89 -14.29 -3.06
CA ARG A 347 64.73 -13.86 -3.85
C ARG A 347 64.98 -12.46 -4.38
N ILE A 348 64.89 -12.28 -5.69
CA ILE A 348 65.24 -11.03 -6.35
C ILE A 348 63.97 -10.38 -6.92
N PRO A 349 63.66 -9.12 -6.56
CA PRO A 349 62.57 -8.37 -7.18
C PRO A 349 62.95 -7.93 -8.59
N LYS A 350 61.95 -7.75 -9.46
CA LYS A 350 62.15 -7.23 -10.81
C LYS A 350 62.55 -5.75 -10.76
N PRO A 351 63.34 -5.25 -11.73
CA PRO A 351 63.68 -3.83 -11.79
C PRO A 351 62.41 -2.98 -11.98
N GLY A 352 62.28 -1.90 -11.22
CA GLY A 352 61.17 -0.94 -11.33
C GLY A 352 59.86 -1.33 -10.62
N THR A 353 59.85 -2.37 -9.79
CA THR A 353 58.67 -2.72 -8.98
C THR A 353 58.49 -1.76 -7.79
N ASN A 354 57.24 -1.58 -7.35
CA ASN A 354 56.96 -0.88 -6.10
C ASN A 354 57.55 -1.66 -4.92
N TRP A 355 58.19 -0.97 -4.00
CA TRP A 355 58.73 -1.54 -2.76
C TRP A 355 57.64 -2.05 -1.81
N ASP A 356 56.42 -1.51 -1.92
CA ASP A 356 55.26 -1.94 -1.13
C ASP A 356 54.73 -3.33 -1.54
N ASP A 357 54.87 -3.67 -2.83
CA ASP A 357 54.44 -4.96 -3.41
C ASP A 357 55.47 -5.42 -4.46
N PRO A 358 56.61 -5.98 -4.00
CA PRO A 358 57.68 -6.38 -4.91
C PRO A 358 57.26 -7.58 -5.75
N GLN A 359 57.33 -7.44 -7.06
CA GLN A 359 57.14 -8.57 -7.97
C GLN A 359 58.47 -9.30 -8.16
N TYR A 360 58.51 -10.58 -7.79
CA TYR A 360 59.69 -11.42 -7.92
C TYR A 360 59.78 -12.09 -9.29
N TYR A 361 60.98 -12.51 -9.68
CA TYR A 361 61.19 -13.32 -10.89
C TYR A 361 60.47 -14.68 -10.83
N SER A 362 59.81 -15.04 -11.93
CA SER A 362 59.10 -16.30 -12.15
C SER A 362 59.87 -17.18 -13.15
N PRO A 363 59.66 -18.51 -13.19
CA PRO A 363 60.22 -19.37 -14.25
C PRO A 363 59.97 -18.85 -15.67
N ASP A 364 58.83 -18.20 -15.91
CA ASP A 364 58.43 -17.65 -17.22
C ASP A 364 59.33 -16.48 -17.67
N ASP A 365 60.03 -15.84 -16.74
CA ASP A 365 60.93 -14.74 -17.07
C ASP A 365 62.26 -15.25 -17.67
N PHE A 366 62.57 -16.54 -17.53
CA PHE A 366 63.81 -17.15 -18.01
C PHE A 366 63.60 -17.89 -19.32
N ALA A 367 64.32 -17.49 -20.36
CA ALA A 367 64.34 -18.16 -21.65
C ALA A 367 65.75 -18.18 -22.23
N ILE A 368 66.07 -19.19 -23.03
CA ILE A 368 67.38 -19.32 -23.69
C ILE A 368 67.57 -18.12 -24.63
N GLY A 369 68.71 -17.41 -24.49
CA GLY A 369 69.04 -16.23 -25.29
C GLY A 369 68.46 -14.90 -24.78
N LYS A 370 67.70 -14.89 -23.68
CA LYS A 370 67.16 -13.68 -23.07
C LYS A 370 68.13 -13.08 -22.04
N PHE A 371 68.33 -11.76 -22.09
CA PHE A 371 69.08 -11.03 -21.07
C PHE A 371 68.17 -10.73 -19.87
N THR A 372 68.62 -11.08 -18.66
CA THR A 372 67.88 -10.84 -17.42
C THR A 372 68.71 -10.01 -16.46
N THR A 373 68.18 -8.85 -16.06
CA THR A 373 68.85 -7.95 -15.12
C THR A 373 68.51 -8.34 -13.67
N LEU A 374 69.47 -8.91 -12.94
CA LEU A 374 69.20 -9.44 -11.59
C LEU A 374 69.41 -8.38 -10.50
N ILE A 375 70.56 -7.72 -10.49
CA ILE A 375 70.87 -6.69 -9.51
C ILE A 375 71.29 -5.46 -10.31
N GLN A 376 70.54 -4.37 -10.16
CA GLN A 376 71.00 -3.05 -10.56
C GLN A 376 71.69 -2.44 -9.36
N TRP A 377 72.96 -2.12 -9.48
CA TRP A 377 73.56 -1.14 -8.58
C TRP A 377 72.88 0.18 -8.87
N ALA A 378 72.21 0.74 -7.88
CA ALA A 378 71.66 2.07 -7.98
C ALA A 378 72.84 3.05 -8.10
N ASP A 379 73.26 3.38 -9.32
CA ASP A 379 73.83 4.69 -9.62
C ASP A 379 72.70 5.72 -9.51
N ALA A 380 72.16 5.88 -8.31
CA ALA A 380 71.08 6.80 -8.00
C ALA A 380 71.28 7.38 -6.59
N LEU A 381 72.35 8.16 -6.45
CA LEU A 381 72.43 9.25 -5.49
C LEU A 381 71.99 10.57 -6.13
N ASN A 382 70.94 10.54 -6.96
CA ASN A 382 70.28 11.74 -7.46
C ASN A 382 68.80 11.45 -7.71
N GLN A 383 68.01 11.49 -6.65
CA GLN A 383 66.64 12.02 -6.63
C GLN A 383 66.22 12.33 -5.20
#